data_AF-A0A2E5H0T0-F1
#
_entry.id   AF-A0A2E5H0T0-F1
#
_cell.length_a   1.000
_cell.length_b   1.000
_cell.length_c   1.000
_cell.angle_alpha   90.00
_cell.angle_beta   90.00
_cell.angle_gamma   90.00
#
_symmetry.space_group_name_H-M   'P 1'
#
loop_
_entity.id
_entity.type
_entity.pdbx_description
1 polymer ?
#
loop_
_entity_poly.entity_id
_entity_poly.type
_entity_poly.pdbx_seq_one_letter_code
_entity_poly.pdbx_strand_id
1 'polypeptide(L)'
;MTWLLFALGAALSWGVYGVALHTGQVQLGNPLRALLCVGIAYFLIGVLVPTFALSSQGELTGFSSTGTAWATGAGALGAIGAVCIIWAFRTGGIPLYVMPLVFGGAPLVNVITSMVIHPPKTAPHPLIYVGFMLAAVGAGMVLYFRPQA
;
A
#
# COMPACT_ATOMS: atom_id res chain seq x y z
N MET A 1 -14.48 -15.28 9.92
CA MET A 1 -13.23 -15.30 9.12
C MET A 1 -13.29 -14.43 7.86
N THR A 2 -14.35 -13.64 7.64
CA THR A 2 -14.54 -12.82 6.44
C THR A 2 -13.44 -11.79 6.19
N TRP A 3 -12.83 -11.24 7.25
CA TRP A 3 -11.71 -10.29 7.11
C TRP A 3 -10.49 -10.89 6.41
N LEU A 4 -10.28 -12.21 6.50
CA LEU A 4 -9.19 -12.89 5.78
C LEU A 4 -9.42 -12.85 4.26
N LEU A 5 -10.67 -12.95 3.80
CA LEU A 5 -10.99 -12.84 2.38
C LEU A 5 -10.66 -11.45 1.85
N PHE A 6 -10.98 -10.39 2.61
CA PHE A 6 -10.62 -9.03 2.23
C PHE A 6 -9.11 -8.78 2.29
N ALA A 7 -8.41 -9.37 3.25
CA ALA A 7 -6.95 -9.31 3.33
C ALA A 7 -6.29 -10.01 2.12
N LEU A 8 -6.79 -11.19 1.74
CA LEU A 8 -6.33 -11.90 0.54
C LEU A 8 -6.66 -11.12 -0.73
N GLY A 9 -7.87 -10.55 -0.83
CA GLY A 9 -8.26 -9.66 -1.92
C GLY A 9 -7.32 -8.47 -2.04
N ALA A 10 -6.98 -7.83 -0.92
CA ALA A 10 -6.01 -6.75 -0.88
C ALA A 10 -4.62 -7.21 -1.37
N ALA A 11 -4.14 -8.36 -0.90
CA ALA A 11 -2.86 -8.92 -1.34
C ALA A 11 -2.83 -9.21 -2.85
N LEU A 12 -3.92 -9.75 -3.40
CA LEU A 12 -4.06 -9.99 -4.85
C LEU A 12 -4.10 -8.68 -5.64
N SER A 13 -4.92 -7.71 -5.22
CA SER A 13 -5.02 -6.41 -5.90
C SER A 13 -3.70 -5.65 -5.90
N TRP A 14 -3.03 -5.56 -4.74
CA TRP A 14 -1.73 -4.89 -4.62
C TRP A 14 -0.59 -5.67 -5.27
N GLY A 15 -0.66 -7.00 -5.31
CA GLY A 15 0.30 -7.85 -6.02
C GLY A 15 0.27 -7.63 -7.54
N VAL A 16 -0.93 -7.54 -8.13
CA VAL A 16 -1.12 -7.28 -9.57
C VAL A 16 -0.84 -5.81 -9.93
N TYR A 17 -1.13 -4.89 -8.98
CA TYR A 17 -1.00 -3.45 -9.17
C TYR A 17 0.37 -3.04 -9.74
N GLY A 18 1.48 -3.57 -9.23
CA GLY A 18 2.81 -3.17 -9.69
C GLY A 18 3.04 -3.45 -11.18
N VAL A 19 2.62 -4.63 -11.65
CA VAL A 19 2.74 -5.02 -13.07
C VAL A 19 1.83 -4.18 -13.95
N ALA A 20 0.56 -4.00 -13.54
CA ALA A 20 -0.39 -3.18 -14.26
C ALA A 20 0.06 -1.71 -14.36
N LEU A 21 0.55 -1.15 -13.26
CA LEU A 21 1.03 0.23 -13.20
C LEU A 21 2.27 0.43 -14.08
N HIS A 22 3.27 -0.45 -13.97
CA HIS A 22 4.46 -0.37 -14.82
C HIS A 22 4.08 -0.45 -16.30
N THR A 23 3.21 -1.39 -16.66
CA THR A 23 2.72 -1.55 -18.04
C THR A 23 1.99 -0.30 -18.53
N GLY A 24 1.07 0.24 -17.74
CA GLY A 24 0.36 1.48 -18.07
C GLY A 24 1.29 2.68 -18.20
N GLN A 25 2.28 2.81 -17.31
CA GLN A 25 3.29 3.87 -17.38
C GLN A 25 4.13 3.80 -18.65
N VAL A 26 4.59 2.61 -19.03
CA VAL A 26 5.36 2.40 -20.26
C VAL A 26 4.53 2.77 -21.48
N GLN A 27 3.27 2.29 -21.57
CA GLN A 27 2.39 2.57 -22.71
C GLN A 27 1.97 4.05 -22.81
N LEU A 28 1.82 4.74 -21.68
CA LEU A 28 1.49 6.16 -21.66
C LEU A 28 2.71 7.07 -21.92
N GLY A 29 3.93 6.52 -21.82
CA GLY A 29 5.20 7.23 -22.04
C GLY A 29 5.50 8.35 -21.03
N ASN A 30 4.64 8.58 -20.04
CA ASN A 30 4.83 9.62 -19.03
C ASN A 30 4.25 9.17 -17.67
N PRO A 31 5.06 9.14 -16.60
CA PRO A 31 4.62 8.71 -15.26
C PRO A 31 3.52 9.59 -14.67
N LEU A 32 3.44 10.88 -15.03
CA LEU A 32 2.38 11.77 -14.55
C LEU A 32 1.03 11.40 -15.16
N ARG A 33 0.99 10.87 -16.39
CA ARG A 33 -0.24 10.37 -17.01
C ARG A 33 -0.73 9.12 -16.28
N ALA A 34 0.18 8.20 -15.97
CA ALA A 34 -0.15 7.02 -15.17
C ALA A 34 -0.64 7.40 -13.77
N LEU A 35 0.03 8.34 -13.10
CA LEU A 35 -0.38 8.87 -11.80
C LEU A 35 -1.78 9.50 -11.86
N LEU A 36 -2.08 10.27 -12.91
CA LEU A 36 -3.40 10.85 -13.12
C LEU A 36 -4.48 9.76 -13.23
N CYS A 37 -4.22 8.69 -14.00
CA CYS A 37 -5.14 7.55 -14.08
C CYS A 37 -5.36 6.86 -12.72
N VAL A 38 -4.30 6.68 -11.92
CA VAL A 38 -4.39 6.14 -10.55
C VAL A 38 -5.24 7.06 -9.67
N GLY A 39 -5.00 8.38 -9.74
CA GLY A 39 -5.75 9.38 -8.98
C GLY A 39 -7.25 9.39 -9.32
N ILE A 40 -7.59 9.28 -10.61
CA ILE A 40 -8.99 9.15 -11.06
C ILE A 40 -9.61 7.89 -10.47
N ALA A 41 -8.93 6.74 -10.52
CA ALA A 41 -9.44 5.50 -9.95
C ALA A 41 -9.65 5.61 -8.43
N TYR A 42 -8.74 6.27 -7.71
CA TYR A 42 -8.86 6.50 -6.26
C TYR A 42 -10.05 7.41 -5.94
N PHE A 43 -10.32 8.43 -6.74
CA PHE A 43 -11.52 9.25 -6.57
C PHE A 43 -12.79 8.45 -6.82
N LEU A 44 -12.87 7.74 -7.95
CA LEU A 44 -14.06 6.96 -8.32
C LEU A 44 -14.40 5.91 -7.26
N ILE A 45 -13.40 5.17 -6.78
CA ILE A 45 -13.63 4.09 -5.79
C ILE A 45 -13.70 4.67 -4.38
N GLY A 46 -12.72 5.49 -3.98
CA GLY A 46 -12.56 5.98 -2.62
C GLY A 46 -13.54 7.09 -2.22
N VAL A 47 -14.19 7.76 -3.18
CA VAL A 47 -15.20 8.79 -2.89
C VAL A 47 -16.60 8.30 -3.27
N LEU A 48 -16.82 7.83 -4.51
CA LEU A 48 -18.18 7.56 -4.96
C LEU A 48 -18.79 6.33 -4.29
N VAL A 49 -18.04 5.24 -4.14
CA VAL A 49 -18.53 4.01 -3.49
C VAL A 49 -18.96 4.25 -2.04
N PRO A 50 -18.11 4.80 -1.14
CA PRO A 50 -18.53 5.04 0.24
C PRO A 50 -19.63 6.12 0.34
N THR A 51 -19.61 7.15 -0.52
CA THR A 51 -20.68 8.16 -0.51
C THR A 51 -22.03 7.54 -0.84
N PHE A 52 -22.09 6.69 -1.87
CA PHE A 52 -23.33 5.98 -2.23
C PHE A 52 -23.78 5.03 -1.11
N ALA A 53 -22.85 4.24 -0.55
CA ALA A 53 -23.15 3.28 0.50
C ALA A 53 -23.63 3.95 1.80
N LEU A 54 -23.01 5.05 2.22
CA LEU A 54 -23.42 5.81 3.40
C LEU A 54 -24.75 6.52 3.15
N SER A 55 -24.96 7.06 1.95
CA SER A 55 -26.22 7.70 1.56
C SER A 55 -27.39 6.73 1.65
N SER A 56 -27.24 5.51 1.13
CA SER A 56 -28.29 4.48 1.19
C SER A 56 -28.57 3.97 2.61
N GLN A 57 -27.63 4.16 3.53
CA GLN A 57 -27.76 3.80 4.95
C GLN A 57 -28.27 4.96 5.81
N GLY A 58 -28.34 6.19 5.28
CA GLY A 58 -28.65 7.39 6.07
C GLY A 58 -27.50 7.85 6.98
N GLU A 59 -26.29 7.32 6.79
CA GLU A 59 -25.13 7.48 7.68
C GLU A 59 -24.08 8.47 7.11
N LEU A 60 -24.50 9.45 6.30
CA LEU A 60 -23.63 10.53 5.81
C LEU A 60 -23.26 11.57 6.88
N THR A 61 -23.51 11.27 8.15
CA THR A 61 -23.26 12.17 9.28
C THR A 61 -22.37 11.46 10.31
N GLY A 62 -22.00 12.12 11.41
CA GLY A 62 -21.22 11.49 12.49
C GLY A 62 -19.70 11.47 12.30
N PHE A 63 -19.16 12.24 11.35
CA PHE A 63 -17.72 12.40 11.19
C PHE A 63 -17.10 13.16 12.37
N SER A 64 -16.20 12.53 13.11
CA SER A 64 -15.38 13.21 14.11
C SER A 64 -14.18 13.92 13.46
N SER A 65 -13.73 15.03 14.03
CA SER A 65 -12.56 15.78 13.52
C SER A 65 -11.28 14.94 13.57
N THR A 66 -11.06 14.24 14.68
CA THR A 66 -9.90 13.35 14.85
C THR A 66 -9.94 12.15 13.90
N GLY A 67 -11.08 11.47 13.79
CA GLY A 67 -11.22 10.32 12.89
C GLY A 67 -11.04 10.71 11.42
N THR A 68 -11.63 11.85 11.02
CA THR A 68 -11.45 12.42 9.68
C THR A 68 -9.98 12.74 9.40
N ALA A 69 -9.29 13.40 10.33
CA ALA A 69 -7.88 13.76 10.14
C ALA A 69 -6.98 12.52 9.95
N TRP A 70 -7.15 11.48 10.77
CA TRP A 70 -6.40 10.23 10.62
C TRP A 70 -6.72 9.50 9.32
N ALA A 71 -8.00 9.40 8.95
CA ALA A 71 -8.43 8.74 7.72
C ALA A 71 -7.92 9.47 6.47
N THR A 72 -8.04 10.81 6.44
CA THR A 72 -7.49 11.64 5.36
C THR A 72 -5.97 11.53 5.29
N GLY A 73 -5.28 11.55 6.43
CA GLY A 73 -3.84 11.36 6.51
C GLY A 73 -3.40 9.99 5.97
N ALA A 74 -4.12 8.92 6.31
CA ALA A 74 -3.88 7.59 5.76
C ALA A 74 -4.05 7.55 4.23
N GLY A 75 -5.08 8.22 3.69
CA GLY A 75 -5.27 8.36 2.25
C GLY A 75 -4.11 9.11 1.57
N ALA A 76 -3.63 10.19 2.18
CA ALA A 76 -2.47 10.93 1.69
C ALA A 76 -1.20 10.08 1.67
N LEU A 77 -0.93 9.31 2.74
CA LEU A 77 0.20 8.38 2.80
C LEU A 77 0.12 7.31 1.69
N GLY A 78 -1.08 6.78 1.42
CA GLY A 78 -1.30 5.84 0.32
C GLY A 78 -1.00 6.45 -1.05
N ALA A 79 -1.46 7.68 -1.30
CA ALA A 79 -1.19 8.41 -2.54
C ALA A 79 0.31 8.71 -2.72
N ILE A 80 0.99 9.12 -1.65
CA ILE A 80 2.45 9.33 -1.65
C ILE A 80 3.17 8.02 -1.98
N GLY A 81 2.74 6.89 -1.41
CA GLY A 81 3.28 5.57 -1.73
C GLY A 81 3.15 5.24 -3.23
N ALA A 82 1.99 5.48 -3.83
CA ALA A 82 1.77 5.29 -5.26
C ALA A 82 2.69 6.18 -6.12
N VAL A 83 2.88 7.45 -5.74
CA VAL A 83 3.84 8.37 -6.37
C VAL A 83 5.26 7.80 -6.30
N CYS A 84 5.71 7.32 -5.13
CA CYS A 84 7.04 6.72 -4.99
C CYS A 84 7.24 5.50 -5.87
N ILE A 85 6.24 4.64 -6.02
CA ILE A 85 6.30 3.46 -6.91
C ILE A 85 6.45 3.88 -8.37
N ILE A 86 5.62 4.84 -8.82
CA ILE A 86 5.68 5.39 -10.18
C ILE A 86 7.06 5.97 -10.48
N TRP A 87 7.63 6.74 -9.54
CA TRP A 87 8.97 7.28 -9.70
C TRP A 87 10.05 6.20 -9.68
N ALA A 88 9.92 5.17 -8.85
CA ALA A 88 10.84 4.03 -8.86
C ALA A 88 10.86 3.34 -10.24
N PHE A 89 9.70 3.17 -10.87
CA PHE A 89 9.60 2.68 -12.24
C PHE A 89 10.17 3.65 -13.27
N ARG A 90 9.96 4.96 -13.08
CA ARG A 90 10.53 6.00 -13.94
C ARG A 90 12.06 5.96 -13.93
N THR A 91 12.68 5.64 -12.79
CA THR A 91 14.13 5.55 -12.63
C THR A 91 14.71 4.17 -13.02
N GLY A 92 13.96 3.34 -13.75
CA GLY A 92 14.43 2.04 -14.26
C GLY A 92 14.15 0.85 -13.35
N GLY A 93 13.43 1.04 -12.24
CA GLY A 93 12.91 -0.06 -11.44
C GLY A 93 11.85 -0.84 -12.23
N ILE A 94 11.81 -2.16 -12.04
CA ILE A 94 10.76 -3.01 -12.61
C ILE A 94 9.96 -3.69 -11.49
N PRO A 95 8.72 -4.14 -11.75
CA PRO A 95 7.86 -4.75 -10.74
C PRO A 95 8.53 -5.90 -9.99
N LEU A 96 9.40 -6.66 -10.67
CA LEU A 96 10.16 -7.78 -10.10
C LEU A 96 11.01 -7.41 -8.88
N TYR A 97 11.49 -6.17 -8.79
CA TYR A 97 12.35 -5.72 -7.67
C TYR A 97 11.63 -4.73 -6.77
N VAL A 98 10.92 -3.76 -7.36
CA VAL A 98 10.29 -2.68 -6.58
C VAL A 98 9.16 -3.23 -5.72
N MET A 99 8.34 -4.15 -6.24
CA MET A 99 7.17 -4.63 -5.49
C MET A 99 7.57 -5.49 -4.28
N PRO A 100 8.47 -6.48 -4.39
CA PRO A 100 8.91 -7.23 -3.21
C PRO A 100 9.59 -6.35 -2.15
N LEU A 101 10.28 -5.28 -2.55
CA LEU A 101 10.87 -4.33 -1.60
C LEU A 101 9.82 -3.53 -0.84
N VAL A 102 8.82 -3.02 -1.56
CA VAL A 102 7.70 -2.29 -0.93
C VAL A 102 6.91 -3.22 -0.04
N PHE A 103 6.50 -4.39 -0.51
CA PHE A 103 5.66 -5.32 0.24
C PHE A 103 6.40 -6.13 1.31
N GLY A 104 7.72 -6.25 1.22
CA GLY A 104 8.56 -6.78 2.30
C GLY A 104 8.86 -5.75 3.38
N GLY A 105 9.07 -4.48 3.00
CA GLY A 105 9.42 -3.40 3.91
C GLY A 105 8.23 -2.72 4.60
N ALA A 106 7.12 -2.49 3.88
CA ALA A 106 5.95 -1.79 4.41
C ALA A 106 5.35 -2.47 5.65
N PRO A 107 5.23 -3.81 5.74
CA PRO A 107 4.79 -4.46 6.97
C PRO A 107 5.69 -4.15 8.16
N LEU A 108 7.01 -4.06 7.97
CA LEU A 108 7.96 -3.74 9.04
C LEU A 108 7.73 -2.32 9.57
N VAL A 109 7.60 -1.35 8.67
CA VAL A 109 7.28 0.04 9.04
C VAL A 109 5.95 0.12 9.78
N ASN A 110 4.94 -0.60 9.31
CA ASN A 110 3.62 -0.64 9.95
C ASN A 110 3.70 -1.22 11.37
N VAL A 111 4.44 -2.31 11.58
CA VAL A 111 4.58 -2.91 12.91
C VAL A 111 5.35 -1.98 13.84
N ILE A 112 6.48 -1.41 13.41
CA ILE A 112 7.24 -0.45 14.23
C ILE A 112 6.34 0.72 14.65
N THR A 113 5.63 1.31 13.69
CA THR A 113 4.71 2.42 13.94
C THR A 113 3.59 2.00 14.89
N SER A 114 3.02 0.81 14.71
CA SER A 114 1.98 0.28 15.59
C SER A 114 2.50 0.05 17.00
N MET A 115 3.71 -0.48 17.18
CA MET A 115 4.31 -0.69 18.50
C MET A 115 4.61 0.64 19.22
N VAL A 116 4.92 1.70 18.47
CA VAL A 116 5.16 3.04 19.04
C VAL A 116 3.86 3.74 19.42
N ILE A 117 2.87 3.76 18.53
CA ILE A 117 1.61 4.48 18.73
C ILE A 117 0.65 3.71 19.65
N HIS A 118 0.67 2.37 19.56
CA HIS A 118 -0.18 1.47 20.33
C HIS A 118 0.66 0.35 20.98
N PRO A 119 1.43 0.68 22.04
CA PRO A 119 2.30 -0.29 22.70
C PRO A 119 1.51 -1.53 23.18
N PRO A 120 2.01 -2.75 22.90
CA PRO A 120 1.30 -3.96 23.25
C PRO A 120 1.27 -4.14 24.78
N LYS A 121 0.09 -4.45 25.32
CA LYS A 121 -0.10 -4.67 26.77
C LYS A 121 0.63 -5.92 27.29
N THR A 122 0.92 -6.86 26.41
CA THR A 122 1.67 -8.09 26.67
C THR A 122 2.80 -8.20 25.67
N ALA A 123 3.98 -8.65 26.10
CA ALA A 123 5.13 -8.81 25.22
C ALA A 123 4.76 -9.70 24.01
N PRO A 124 5.02 -9.25 22.76
CA PRO A 124 4.82 -10.08 21.58
C PRO A 124 5.65 -11.36 21.66
N HIS A 125 5.11 -12.46 21.14
CA HIS A 125 5.84 -13.72 21.10
C HIS A 125 7.16 -13.54 20.30
N PRO A 126 8.31 -14.02 20.79
CA PRO A 126 9.62 -13.76 20.17
C PRO A 126 9.72 -14.10 18.67
N LEU A 127 8.96 -15.11 18.21
CA LEU A 127 8.91 -15.49 16.79
C LEU A 127 8.37 -14.39 15.85
N ILE A 128 7.61 -13.41 16.37
CA ILE A 128 7.16 -12.26 15.57
C ILE A 128 8.38 -11.46 15.07
N TYR A 129 9.38 -11.25 15.93
CA TYR A 129 10.62 -10.55 15.56
C TYR A 129 11.45 -11.35 14.55
N VAL A 130 11.45 -12.69 14.66
CA VAL A 130 12.06 -13.58 13.66
C VAL A 130 11.37 -13.40 12.31
N GLY A 131 10.03 -13.32 12.27
CA GLY A 131 9.27 -13.02 11.05
C GLY A 131 9.67 -11.68 10.41
N PHE A 132 9.92 -10.64 11.22
CA PHE A 132 10.40 -9.35 10.72
C PHE A 132 11.79 -9.43 10.10
N MET A 133 12.70 -10.16 10.77
CA MET A 133 14.03 -10.43 10.24
C MET A 133 13.96 -11.17 8.92
N LEU A 134 13.12 -12.21 8.82
CA LEU A 134 12.94 -12.98 7.58
C LEU A 134 12.36 -12.12 6.45
N ALA A 135 11.40 -11.23 6.74
CA ALA A 135 10.86 -10.30 5.74
C ALA A 135 11.93 -9.30 5.26
N ALA A 136 12.73 -8.74 6.18
CA ALA A 136 13.84 -7.84 5.83
C ALA A 136 14.92 -8.54 5.00
N VAL A 137 15.30 -9.76 5.38
CA VAL A 137 16.28 -10.58 4.65
C VAL A 137 15.75 -10.94 3.27
N GLY A 138 14.48 -11.36 3.16
CA GLY A 138 13.85 -11.66 1.87
C GLY A 138 13.83 -10.46 0.93
N ALA A 139 13.48 -9.27 1.44
CA ALA A 139 13.58 -8.02 0.69
C ALA A 139 15.03 -7.70 0.26
N GLY A 140 16.00 -7.91 1.15
CA GLY A 140 17.43 -7.73 0.85
C GLY A 140 17.97 -8.70 -0.21
N MET A 141 17.53 -9.96 -0.20
CA MET A 141 17.89 -10.94 -1.22
C MET A 141 17.42 -10.54 -2.61
N VAL A 142 16.22 -9.95 -2.73
CA VAL A 142 15.72 -9.43 -4.01
C VAL A 142 16.62 -8.31 -4.56
N LEU A 143 17.17 -7.45 -3.70
CA LEU A 143 18.15 -6.44 -4.12
C LEU A 143 19.49 -7.03 -4.50
N TYR A 144 19.98 -7.99 -3.71
CA TYR A 144 21.32 -8.55 -3.86
C TYR A 144 21.43 -9.44 -5.09
N PHE A 145 20.42 -10.29 -5.33
CA PHE A 145 20.39 -11.25 -6.44
C PHE A 145 19.64 -10.75 -7.67
N ARG A 146 19.34 -9.44 -7.76
CA ARG A 146 18.79 -8.88 -9.00
C ARG A 146 19.78 -9.10 -10.15
N PRO A 147 19.37 -9.69 -11.28
CA PRO A 147 20.20 -9.77 -12.47
C PRO A 147 20.86 -8.43 -12.80
N GLN A 148 22.18 -8.44 -12.93
CA GLN A 148 22.94 -7.31 -13.46
C GLN A 148 22.82 -7.39 -14.98
N ALA A 149 22.14 -6.41 -15.57
CA ALA A 149 22.18 -6.18 -17.02
C ALA A 149 23.33 -5.22 -17.33
#